data_AF-A0A7X8LLW4-F1
#
_entry.id   AF-A0A7X8LLW4-F1
#
_cell.length_a   1.000
_cell.length_b   1.000
_cell.length_c   1.000
_cell.angle_alpha   90.00
_cell.angle_beta   90.00
_cell.angle_gamma   90.00
#
_symmetry.space_group_name_H-M   'P 1'
#
loop_
_entity.id
_entity.type
_entity.pdbx_description
1 polymer ?
#
loop_
_entity_poly.entity_id
_entity_poly.type
_entity_poly.pdbx_seq_one_letter_code
_entity_poly.pdbx_strand_id
1 'polypeptide(L)'
;MDMKMIRIYYHSISDQLPISELDIHPDLLDILVESGIIEVKDNHIGYQDCRRLYKMLRLKDFLGINFNGAAVIVDLLQRIEELEEEIERLKRGDK
;
A
#
# COMPACT_ATOMS: atom_id res chain seq x y z
N MET A 1 26.89 -3.36 22.35
CA MET A 1 25.73 -2.44 22.45
C MET A 1 24.98 -2.58 21.14
N ASP A 2 23.83 -3.24 21.15
CA ASP A 2 23.01 -3.43 19.94
C ASP A 2 22.30 -2.13 19.60
N MET A 3 22.59 -1.57 18.43
CA MET A 3 22.04 -0.31 17.97
C MET A 3 20.69 -0.58 17.31
N LYS A 4 19.62 -0.40 18.09
CA LYS A 4 18.25 -0.58 17.62
C LYS A 4 17.86 0.60 16.73
N MET A 5 17.92 0.40 15.41
CA MET A 5 17.45 1.37 14.42
C MET A 5 15.92 1.51 14.54
N ILE A 6 15.46 2.67 15.00
CA ILE A 6 14.05 3.06 14.96
C ILE A 6 13.91 4.01 13.76
N ARG A 7 13.30 3.54 12.67
CA ARG A 7 13.03 4.35 11.48
C ARG A 7 11.78 5.20 11.77
N ILE A 8 11.99 6.43 12.21
CA ILE A 8 10.92 7.41 12.43
C ILE A 8 10.61 8.05 11.06
N TYR A 9 9.44 7.76 10.49
CA TYR A 9 8.97 8.39 9.26
C TYR A 9 8.36 9.77 9.59
N TYR A 10 8.96 10.83 9.05
CA TYR A 10 8.46 12.19 9.16
C TYR A 10 7.26 12.37 8.23
N HIS A 11 6.11 12.74 8.79
CA HIS A 11 4.89 13.03 8.03
C HIS A 11 4.94 14.48 7.55
N SER A 12 5.54 14.75 6.38
CA SER A 12 5.23 16.00 5.68
C SER A 12 3.85 15.86 5.04
N ILE A 13 3.07 16.94 5.07
CA ILE A 13 1.68 17.06 4.60
C ILE A 13 1.55 16.89 3.05
N SER A 14 2.57 16.31 2.39
CA SER A 14 2.52 15.96 0.98
C SER A 14 1.95 14.55 0.84
N ASP A 15 0.79 14.42 0.18
CA ASP A 15 0.16 13.14 -0.18
C ASP A 15 0.98 12.28 -1.16
N GLN A 16 2.25 12.62 -1.36
CA GLN A 16 3.14 12.04 -2.34
C GLN A 16 4.51 11.77 -1.73
N LEU A 17 5.08 10.61 -2.06
CA LEU A 17 6.40 10.15 -1.67
C LEU A 17 7.27 10.02 -2.92
N PRO A 18 8.52 10.53 -2.95
CA PRO A 18 9.41 10.26 -4.07
C PRO A 18 9.76 8.77 -4.16
N ILE A 19 9.79 8.21 -5.37
CA ILE A 19 10.06 6.78 -5.56
C ILE A 19 11.46 6.36 -5.07
N SER A 20 12.40 7.30 -4.99
CA SER A 20 13.75 7.06 -4.47
C SER A 20 13.78 6.71 -2.97
N GLU A 21 12.70 6.98 -2.25
CA GLU A 21 12.55 6.61 -0.83
C GLU A 21 11.86 5.26 -0.64
N LEU A 22 11.39 4.62 -1.72
CA LEU A 22 10.84 3.28 -1.67
C LEU A 22 11.94 2.24 -1.47
N ASP A 23 11.71 1.30 -0.57
CA ASP A 23 12.61 0.19 -0.31
C ASP A 23 12.28 -0.99 -1.26
N ILE A 24 12.32 -0.71 -2.56
CA ILE A 24 11.88 -1.62 -3.64
C ILE A 24 12.88 -1.54 -4.79
N HIS A 25 13.20 -2.69 -5.39
CA HIS A 25 14.08 -2.76 -6.54
C HIS A 25 13.43 -2.08 -7.77
N PRO A 26 14.16 -1.25 -8.57
CA PRO A 26 13.62 -0.55 -9.73
C PRO A 26 12.87 -1.46 -10.72
N ASP A 27 13.46 -2.60 -11.10
CA ASP A 27 12.81 -3.55 -12.01
C ASP A 27 11.44 -4.05 -11.49
N LEU A 28 11.31 -4.19 -10.17
CA LEU A 28 10.03 -4.58 -9.57
C LEU A 28 9.04 -3.42 -9.62
N LEU A 29 9.49 -2.19 -9.37
CA LEU A 29 8.65 -1.00 -9.50
C LEU A 29 8.11 -0.88 -10.93
N ASP A 30 8.95 -1.09 -11.95
CA ASP A 30 8.54 -1.03 -13.36
C ASP A 30 7.45 -2.06 -13.68
N ILE A 31 7.62 -3.32 -13.24
CA ILE A 31 6.60 -4.37 -13.40
C ILE A 31 5.27 -3.98 -12.73
N LEU A 32 5.32 -3.36 -11.55
CA LEU A 32 4.13 -2.92 -10.81
C LEU A 32 3.43 -1.74 -11.49
N VAL A 33 4.19 -0.84 -12.12
CA VAL A 33 3.63 0.26 -12.93
C VAL A 33 3.02 -0.27 -14.23
N GLU A 34 3.72 -1.14 -14.95
CA GLU A 34 3.23 -1.75 -16.20
C GLU A 34 1.96 -2.58 -16.00
N SER A 35 1.82 -3.24 -14.85
CA SER A 35 0.62 -4.00 -14.48
C SER A 35 -0.54 -3.12 -14.01
N GLY A 36 -0.33 -1.79 -13.88
CA GLY A 36 -1.34 -0.85 -13.38
C GLY A 36 -1.61 -0.99 -11.88
N ILE A 37 -0.73 -1.66 -11.14
CA ILE A 37 -0.85 -1.85 -9.69
C ILE A 37 -0.47 -0.57 -8.93
N ILE A 38 0.47 0.20 -9.49
CA ILE A 38 0.95 1.48 -8.96
C ILE A 38 0.86 2.54 -10.07
N GLU A 39 0.45 3.75 -9.70
CA GLU A 39 0.67 4.94 -10.53
C GLU A 39 1.86 5.75 -10.00
N VAL A 40 2.78 6.09 -10.91
CA VAL A 40 3.88 7.03 -10.63
C VAL A 40 3.69 8.27 -11.50
N LYS A 41 3.70 9.46 -10.88
CA LYS A 41 3.61 10.76 -11.55
C LYS A 41 4.74 11.65 -11.08
N ASP A 42 5.47 12.26 -12.01
CA ASP A 42 6.60 13.13 -11.73
C ASP A 42 7.62 12.54 -10.73
N ASN A 43 7.90 11.23 -10.84
CA ASN A 43 8.79 10.49 -9.94
C ASN A 43 8.29 10.38 -8.48
N HIS A 44 6.99 10.56 -8.27
CA HIS A 44 6.32 10.43 -6.99
C HIS A 44 5.16 9.43 -7.07
N ILE A 45 4.87 8.82 -5.93
CA ILE A 45 3.77 7.88 -5.72
C ILE A 45 2.87 8.41 -4.62
N GLY A 46 1.56 8.23 -4.75
CA GLY A 46 0.61 8.64 -3.72
C GLY A 46 0.80 7.88 -2.41
N TYR A 47 0.56 8.51 -1.27
CA TYR A 47 0.66 7.85 0.05
C TYR A 47 -0.23 6.60 0.14
N GLN A 48 -1.44 6.65 -0.43
CA GLN A 48 -2.36 5.51 -0.45
C GLN A 48 -1.79 4.35 -1.27
N ASP A 49 -1.18 4.64 -2.42
CA ASP A 49 -0.54 3.64 -3.28
C ASP A 49 0.71 3.05 -2.63
N CYS A 50 1.52 3.87 -1.95
CA CYS A 50 2.62 3.40 -1.10
C CYS A 50 2.14 2.41 -0.04
N ARG A 51 1.09 2.78 0.72
CA ARG A 51 0.54 1.94 1.78
C ARG A 51 -0.01 0.62 1.21
N ARG A 52 -0.72 0.71 0.08
CA ARG A 52 -1.25 -0.43 -0.67
C ARG A 52 -0.14 -1.37 -1.13
N LEU A 53 0.94 -0.81 -1.67
CA LEU A 53 2.14 -1.53 -2.10
C LEU A 53 2.80 -2.29 -0.95
N TYR A 54 3.06 -1.65 0.19
CA TYR A 54 3.64 -2.35 1.34
C TYR A 54 2.73 -3.44 1.90
N LYS A 55 1.40 -3.23 1.91
CA LYS A 55 0.41 -4.27 2.29
C LYS A 55 0.51 -5.46 1.34
N MET A 56 0.62 -5.21 0.04
CA MET A 56 0.76 -6.23 -0.99
C MET A 56 2.05 -7.04 -0.85
N LEU A 57 3.20 -6.38 -0.71
CA LEU A 57 4.50 -7.06 -0.55
C LEU A 57 4.50 -7.99 0.67
N ARG A 58 4.00 -7.48 1.80
CA ARG A 58 3.87 -8.28 3.02
C ARG A 58 2.93 -9.48 2.82
N LEU A 59 1.80 -9.29 2.15
CA LEU A 59 0.84 -10.35 1.88
C LEU A 59 1.40 -11.42 0.94
N LYS A 60 2.10 -10.98 -0.11
CA LYS A 60 2.80 -11.84 -1.06
C LYS A 60 3.75 -12.78 -0.34
N ASP A 61 4.58 -12.23 0.54
CA ASP A 61 5.59 -13.00 1.27
C ASP A 61 4.97 -13.88 2.35
N PHE A 62 3.89 -13.43 2.99
CA PHE A 62 3.17 -14.21 3.99
C PHE A 62 2.41 -15.40 3.39
N LEU A 63 1.78 -15.23 2.23
CA LEU A 63 0.95 -16.28 1.59
C LEU A 63 1.69 -17.06 0.51
N GLY A 64 2.90 -16.66 0.12
CA GLY A 64 3.67 -17.31 -0.94
C GLY A 64 3.04 -17.18 -2.33
N ILE A 65 2.34 -16.07 -2.59
CA ILE A 65 1.63 -15.82 -3.85
C ILE A 65 2.42 -14.90 -4.79
N ASN A 66 1.93 -14.70 -6.01
CA ASN A 66 2.50 -13.72 -6.95
C ASN A 66 1.91 -12.32 -6.73
N PHE A 67 2.49 -11.30 -7.38
CA PHE A 67 2.07 -9.90 -7.25
C PHE A 67 0.62 -9.67 -7.68
N ASN A 68 0.18 -10.26 -8.79
CA ASN A 68 -1.20 -10.13 -9.26
C ASN A 68 -2.20 -10.68 -8.24
N GLY A 69 -1.93 -11.85 -7.68
CA GLY A 69 -2.75 -12.45 -6.62
C GLY A 69 -2.77 -11.58 -5.37
N ALA A 70 -1.62 -11.04 -4.97
CA ALA A 70 -1.55 -10.14 -3.83
C ALA A 70 -2.33 -8.84 -4.07
N ALA A 71 -2.29 -8.29 -5.29
CA ALA A 71 -3.06 -7.11 -5.67
C ALA A 71 -4.57 -7.33 -5.53
N VAL A 72 -5.08 -8.42 -6.13
CA VAL A 72 -6.50 -8.78 -6.04
C VAL A 72 -6.94 -8.96 -4.59
N ILE A 73 -6.13 -9.61 -3.75
CA ILE A 73 -6.50 -9.80 -2.35
C ILE A 73 -6.51 -8.47 -1.59
N VAL A 74 -5.54 -7.58 -1.85
CA VAL A 74 -5.54 -6.24 -1.24
C VAL A 74 -6.80 -5.44 -1.62
N ASP A 75 -7.26 -5.53 -2.87
CA ASP A 75 -8.53 -4.93 -3.31
C ASP A 75 -9.73 -5.52 -2.55
N LEU A 76 -9.79 -6.84 -2.43
CA LEU A 76 -10.87 -7.51 -1.71
C LEU A 76 -10.87 -7.13 -0.22
N LEU A 77 -9.71 -7.04 0.41
CA LEU A 77 -9.59 -6.60 1.81
C LEU A 77 -10.08 -5.16 1.97
N GLN A 78 -9.72 -4.25 1.06
CA GLN A 78 -10.22 -2.88 1.08
C GLN A 78 -11.74 -2.85 0.92
N ARG A 79 -12.29 -3.64 0.00
CA ARG A 79 -13.74 -3.74 -0.18
C ARG A 79 -14.46 -4.27 1.06
N ILE A 80 -13.87 -5.22 1.77
CA ILE A 80 -14.40 -5.74 3.03
C ILE A 80 -14.38 -4.64 4.10
N GLU A 81 -13.27 -3.91 4.24
CA GLU A 81 -13.14 -2.78 5.18
C GLU A 81 -14.24 -1.72 4.90
N GLU A 82 -14.46 -1.34 3.64
CA GLU A 82 -15.54 -0.41 3.24
C GLU A 82 -16.95 -0.90 3.62
N LEU A 83 -17.21 -2.19 3.41
CA LEU A 83 -18.50 -2.81 3.72
C LEU A 83 -18.73 -2.91 5.24
N GLU A 84 -17.69 -3.23 6.00
CA GLU A 84 -17.74 -3.26 7.47
C GLU A 84 -18.03 -1.87 8.04
N GLU A 85 -17.38 -0.82 7.51
CA GLU A 85 -17.67 0.56 7.88
C GLU A 85 -19.10 0.97 7.56
N GLU A 86 -19.63 0.58 6.40
CA GLU A 86 -21.02 0.84 6.03
C GLU A 86 -22.00 0.17 7.00
N ILE A 87 -21.77 -1.11 7.31
CA ILE A 87 -22.57 -1.84 8.30
C ILE A 87 -22.53 -1.14 9.66
N GLU A 88 -21.37 -0.68 10.12
CA GLU A 88 -21.24 0.03 11.39
C GLU A 88 -21.95 1.39 11.39
N ARG A 89 -21.89 2.15 10.29
CA ARG A 89 -22.66 3.40 10.14
C ARG A 89 -24.17 3.13 10.25
N LEU A 90 -24.66 2.12 9.53
CA LEU A 90 -26.07 1.73 9.54
C LEU A 90 -26.54 1.27 10.92
N LYS A 91 -25.72 0.51 11.65
CA LYS A 91 -26.04 0.08 13.03
C LYS A 91 -26.11 1.24 14.02
N ARG A 92 -25.29 2.27 13.85
CA ARG A 92 -25.26 3.46 14.72
C ARG A 92 -26.44 4.40 14.49
N GLY A 93 -27.16 4.23 13.38
CA GLY A 93 -28.26 5.12 13.01
C GLY A 93 -27.77 6.47 12.46
N ASP A 94 -26.49 6.58 12.12
CA ASP A 94 -25.92 7.72 11.40
C ASP A 94 -26.48 7.68 9.97
N LYS A 95 -27.53 8.46 9.71
CA LYS A 95 -28.12 8.67 8.38
C LYS A 95 -27.41 9.77 7.62
#